data_AF-A0A7J4MHA5-F1
#
_entry.id   AF-A0A7J4MHA5-F1
#
_cell.length_a   1.000
_cell.length_b   1.000
_cell.length_c   1.000
_cell.angle_alpha   90.00
_cell.angle_beta   90.00
_cell.angle_gamma   90.00
#
_symmetry.space_group_name_H-M   'P 1'
#
loop_
_entity.id
_entity.type
_entity.pdbx_description
1 polymer ?
#
loop_
_entity_poly.entity_id
_entity_poly.type
_entity_poly.pdbx_seq_one_letter_code
_entity_poly.pdbx_strand_id
1 'polypeptide(L)' 'MAAVTIIKLTGENHRDIDAVASQIKTICDNGGISLRGPIPLPTRRLVVPVRKAPDGEGSETYDHWEMR' A
#
# COMPACT_ATOMS: atom_id res chain seq x y z
N MET A 1 14.50 -29.75 -3.33
CA MET A 1 13.91 -28.54 -3.93
C MET A 1 13.92 -27.46 -2.88
N ALA A 2 14.51 -26.29 -3.14
CA ALA A 2 14.39 -25.16 -2.24
C ALA A 2 12.96 -24.61 -2.33
N ALA A 3 12.26 -24.49 -1.21
CA ALA A 3 10.96 -23.85 -1.17
C ALA A 3 11.14 -22.34 -1.33
N VAL A 4 10.55 -21.76 -2.38
CA VAL A 4 10.56 -20.32 -2.62
C VAL A 4 9.28 -19.74 -2.02
N THR A 5 9.41 -19.00 -0.93
CA THR A 5 8.27 -18.32 -0.26
C THR A 5 8.17 -16.88 -0.75
N ILE A 6 6.97 -16.47 -1.15
CA ILE A 6 6.69 -15.10 -1.61
C ILE A 6 5.85 -14.40 -0.55
N ILE A 7 6.34 -13.26 -0.05
CA ILE A 7 5.64 -12.42 0.93
C ILE A 7 5.11 -11.19 0.19
N LYS A 8 3.81 -10.92 0.31
CA LYS A 8 3.17 -9.70 -0.22
C LYS A 8 2.68 -8.86 0.95
N LEU A 9 3.21 -7.66 1.09
CA LEU A 9 2.77 -6.68 2.09
C LEU A 9 1.77 -5.72 1.44
N THR A 10 0.66 -5.47 2.12
CA THR A 10 -0.37 -4.52 1.71
C THR A 10 -0.82 -3.72 2.92
N GLY A 11 -0.98 -2.42 2.77
CA GLY A 11 -1.47 -1.53 3.82
C GLY A 11 -1.73 -0.14 3.25
N GLU A 12 -2.42 0.70 4.03
CA GLU A 12 -2.83 2.05 3.63
C GLU A 12 -1.71 3.09 3.89
N ASN A 13 -0.88 2.84 4.92
CA ASN A 13 0.23 3.72 5.27
C ASN A 13 1.56 3.15 4.78
N HIS A 14 2.22 3.86 3.86
CA HIS A 14 3.50 3.43 3.30
C HIS A 14 4.61 3.33 4.36
N ARG A 15 4.61 4.19 5.38
CA ARG A 15 5.68 4.23 6.40
C ARG A 15 5.74 2.96 7.23
N ASP A 16 4.56 2.43 7.56
CA ASP A 16 4.44 1.22 8.36
C ASP A 16 4.90 0.00 7.56
N ILE A 17 4.56 -0.04 6.26
CA ILE A 17 5.01 -1.09 5.34
C ILE A 17 6.54 -1.05 5.15
N ASP A 18 7.10 0.14 4.98
CA ASP A 18 8.55 0.33 4.81
C ASP A 18 9.33 -0.13 6.06
N ALA A 19 8.78 0.15 7.25
CA ALA A 19 9.36 -0.31 8.51
C ALA A 19 9.34 -1.83 8.63
N VAL A 20 8.22 -2.48 8.31
CA VAL A 20 8.09 -3.95 8.33
C VAL A 20 8.98 -4.61 7.28
N ALA A 21 9.04 -4.07 6.06
CA ALA A 21 9.91 -4.57 5.00
C ALA A 21 11.40 -4.50 5.40
N SER A 22 11.79 -3.43 6.10
CA SER A 22 13.15 -3.28 6.64
C SER A 22 13.47 -4.29 7.73
N GLN A 23 12.52 -4.57 8.63
CA GLN A 23 12.69 -5.60 9.66
C GLN A 23 12.85 -7.00 9.05
N ILE A 24 12.03 -7.34 8.06
CA ILE A 24 12.13 -8.63 7.34
C ILE A 24 13.51 -8.77 6.68
N LYS A 25 14.00 -7.70 6.06
CA LYS A 25 15.33 -7.70 5.44
C LYS A 25 16.42 -8.01 6.47
N THR A 26 16.42 -7.35 7.63
CA THR A 26 17.40 -7.60 8.70
C THR A 26 17.35 -9.05 9.20
N ILE A 27 16.16 -9.64 9.31
CA ILE A 27 16.00 -11.04 9.72
C ILE A 27 16.59 -11.99 8.67
N CYS A 28 16.36 -11.72 7.38
CA CYS A 28 16.93 -12.52 6.29
C CYS A 28 18.46 -12.40 6.22
N ASP A 29 19.00 -11.20 6.40
CA ASP A 29 20.45 -10.94 6.42
C ASP A 29 21.13 -11.68 7.59
N ASN A 30 20.53 -11.65 8.78
CA ASN A 30 21.02 -12.40 9.95
C ASN A 30 20.88 -13.92 9.79
N GLY A 31 19.83 -14.37 9.11
CA GLY A 31 19.57 -15.79 8.86
C GLY A 31 20.34 -16.38 7.68
N GLY A 32 21.11 -15.58 6.94
CA GLY A 32 21.85 -16.03 5.75
C GLY A 32 20.94 -16.48 4.59
N ILE A 33 19.71 -15.99 4.53
CA ILE A 33 18.72 -16.38 3.51
C ILE A 33 18.84 -15.47 2.29
N SER A 34 18.91 -16.05 1.09
CA SER A 34 18.94 -15.27 -0.15
C SER A 34 17.59 -14.59 -0.41
N LEU A 35 17.56 -13.26 -0.33
CA LEU A 35 16.37 -12.44 -0.56
C LEU A 35 16.43 -11.78 -1.95
N ARG A 36 15.36 -11.89 -2.75
CA ARG A 36 15.10 -10.89 -3.81
C ARG A 36 14.46 -9.69 -3.13
N GLY A 37 15.14 -8.54 -3.22
CA GLY A 37 14.84 -7.29 -2.51
C GLY A 37 13.38 -6.86 -2.50
N PRO A 38 13.01 -5.87 -1.67
CA PRO A 38 11.67 -5.30 -1.70
C PRO A 38 11.40 -4.73 -3.10
N ILE A 39 10.43 -5.31 -3.81
CA ILE A 39 9.98 -4.84 -5.12
C ILE A 39 8.75 -3.96 -4.87
N PRO A 40 8.88 -2.62 -4.88
CA PRO A 40 7.73 -1.75 -4.69
C PRO A 40 6.80 -1.87 -5.90
N LEU A 41 5.53 -2.15 -5.63
CA LEU A 41 4.49 -2.13 -6.65
C LEU A 41 3.91 -0.71 -6.77
N PRO A 42 3.34 -0.32 -7.92
CA PRO A 42 2.65 0.95 -8.06
C PRO A 42 1.53 1.09 -7.01
N THR A 43 1.49 2.22 -6.30
CA THR A 43 0.42 2.50 -5.34
C THR A 43 -0.89 2.72 -6.07
N ARG A 44 -1.93 1.96 -5.70
CA ARG A 44 -3.26 2.17 -6.27
C ARG A 44 -3.86 3.44 -5.67
N ARG A 45 -4.42 4.29 -6.52
CA ARG A 45 -5.18 5.48 -6.09
C ARG A 45 -6.65 5.18 -6.30
N LEU A 46 -7.36 4.91 -5.21
CA LEU A 46 -8.81 4.69 -5.25
C LEU A 46 -9.49 6.04 -5.03
N VAL A 47 -10.12 6.57 -6.08
CA VAL A 47 -10.81 7.86 -6.03
C VAL A 47 -12.32 7.60 -6.05
N VAL A 48 -13.02 8.12 -5.05
CA VAL A 48 -14.48 8.09 -4.96
C VAL A 48 -15.00 9.53 -5.08
N PRO A 49 -15.44 9.95 -6.28
CA PRO A 49 -16.04 11.26 -6.48
C PRO A 49 -17.50 11.23 -5.98
N VAL A 50 -17.83 12.12 -5.04
CA VAL A 50 -19.21 12.27 -4.52
C VAL A 50 -19.65 13.72 -4.61
N ARG A 51 -20.94 13.94 -4.83
CA ARG A 51 -21.51 15.29 -4.68
C ARG A 51 -21.44 15.69 -3.21
N LYS A 52 -21.05 16.94 -2.93
CA LYS A 52 -20.99 17.44 -1.54
C LYS A 52 -22.38 17.55 -0.92
N ALA A 53 -23.33 18.05 -1.69
CA ALA A 53 -24.71 18.19 -1.27
C ALA A 53 -25.43 16.83 -1.29
N PRO A 54 -26.27 16.53 -0.28
CA PRO A 54 -27.08 15.31 -0.25
C PRO A 54 -28.24 15.37 -1.25
N ASP A 55 -28.67 16.57 -1.62
CA ASP A 55 -29.83 16.88 -2.46
C ASP A 55 -29.42 17.51 -3.80
N GLY A 56 -30.43 17.71 -4.65
CA GLY A 56 -30.27 18.17 -6.03
C GLY A 56 -29.95 19.66 -6.19
N GLU A 57 -30.09 20.44 -5.13
CA GLU A 57 -30.07 21.92 -5.19
C GLU A 57 -28.69 22.53 -4.91
N GLY A 58 -28.57 23.84 -5.15
CA GLY A 58 -27.31 24.58 -4.98
C GLY A 58 -26.29 24.38 -6.09
N SER A 59 -25.06 24.86 -5.86
CA SER A 59 -23.97 24.80 -6.83
C SER A 59 -23.37 23.40 -6.94
N GLU A 60 -23.08 22.97 -8.16
CA GLU A 60 -22.44 21.68 -8.44
C GLU A 60 -21.03 21.64 -7.86
N THR A 61 -20.89 20.99 -6.70
CA THR A 61 -19.63 20.81 -5.99
C THR A 61 -19.42 19.33 -5.69
N TYR A 62 -18.18 18.87 -5.89
CA TYR A 62 -17.80 17.47 -5.76
C TYR A 62 -16.59 17.31 -4.83
N ASP A 63 -16.67 16.36 -3.91
CA ASP A 63 -15.54 15.91 -3.11
C ASP A 63 -14.87 14.71 -3.78
N HIS A 64 -13.55 14.67 -3.69
CA HIS A 64 -12.72 13.58 -4.19
C HIS A 64 -12.08 12.89 -2.99
N TRP A 65 -12.71 11.82 -2.52
CA TRP A 65 -12.16 11.02 -1.45
C TRP A 65 -11.12 10.07 -2.03
N GLU A 66 -9.92 10.08 -1.47
CA GLU A 66 -8.80 9.29 -1.99
C GLU A 66 -8.25 8.37 -0.90
N MET A 67 -8.20 7.09 -1.21
CA MET A 67 -7.48 6.09 -0.43
C MET A 67 -6.22 5.69 -1.20
N ARG A 68 -5.12 5.53 -0.45
CA ARG A 68 -3.79 5.17 -0.95
C ARG A 68 -3.26 3.96 -0.20
#